data_AF-A0A2M7GV95-F1
#
_entry.id   AF-A0A2M7GV95-F1
#
_cell.length_a   1.000
_cell.length_b   1.000
_cell.length_c   1.000
_cell.angle_alpha   90.00
_cell.angle_beta   90.00
_cell.angle_gamma   90.00
#
_symmetry.space_group_name_H-M   'P 1'
#
loop_
_entity.id
_entity.type
_entity.pdbx_description
1 polymer ?
#
loop_
_entity_poly.entity_id
_entity_poly.type
_entity_poly.pdbx_seq_one_letter_code
_entity_poly.pdbx_strand_id
1 'polypeptide(L)'
;MANAGFYFIVKGEDGRERRVSYRDFYGPMDKGSAKPSFCYPQHKQDMIEDIQKMEKVLENDYIASERKMEAKIRLRERKERLKSINEQEKTAKKLFNEHKDKWMGRREKLAEEISKTMPSRDAVKKRIVNPFSVLKKEKSGLE
;
A
#
# COMPACT_ATOMS: atom_id res chain seq x y z
N MET A 1 -4.82 -23.71 -5.57
CA MET A 1 -3.84 -22.69 -6.00
C MET A 1 -3.60 -21.76 -4.83
N ALA A 2 -2.41 -21.79 -4.23
CA ALA A 2 -2.10 -20.98 -3.06
C ALA A 2 -1.94 -19.52 -3.49
N ASN A 3 -2.82 -18.64 -2.99
CA ASN A 3 -2.67 -17.20 -3.12
C ASN A 3 -1.30 -16.82 -2.54
N ALA A 4 -0.36 -16.46 -3.41
CA ALA A 4 0.91 -15.83 -3.06
C ALA A 4 0.62 -14.40 -2.57
N GLY A 5 -0.06 -14.28 -1.43
CA GLY A 5 -0.23 -13.01 -0.74
C GLY A 5 1.12 -12.52 -0.22
N PHE A 6 1.36 -11.22 -0.32
CA PHE A 6 2.51 -10.57 0.31
C PHE A 6 2.57 -10.93 1.81
N TYR A 7 3.70 -11.46 2.27
CA TYR A 7 3.94 -11.78 3.67
C TYR A 7 5.20 -11.07 4.18
N PHE A 8 5.13 -10.64 5.43
CA PHE A 8 6.24 -10.04 6.16
C PHE A 8 6.93 -11.14 6.99
N ILE A 9 8.25 -11.06 7.11
CA ILE A 9 9.00 -11.91 8.04
C ILE A 9 9.30 -11.04 9.25
N VAL A 10 8.78 -11.45 10.41
CA VAL A 10 8.93 -10.71 11.66
C VAL A 10 9.62 -11.62 12.67
N LYS A 11 10.59 -11.07 13.40
CA LYS A 11 11.28 -11.79 14.45
C LYS A 11 10.47 -11.63 15.74
N GLY A 12 9.97 -12.75 16.27
CA GLY A 12 9.27 -12.76 17.55
C GLY A 12 10.23 -12.55 18.72
N GLU A 13 9.67 -12.23 19.90
CA GLU A 13 10.44 -12.06 21.16
C GLU A 13 11.20 -13.34 21.56
N ASP A 14 10.74 -14.49 21.07
CA ASP A 14 11.36 -15.81 21.18
C ASP A 14 12.54 -16.02 20.20
N GLY A 15 12.91 -14.98 19.44
CA GLY A 15 14.03 -14.99 18.50
C GLY A 15 13.76 -15.74 17.18
N ARG A 16 12.59 -16.36 17.04
CA ARG A 16 12.18 -17.14 15.85
C ARG A 16 11.52 -16.24 14.81
N GLU A 17 11.85 -16.48 13.54
CA GLU A 17 11.23 -15.78 12.42
C GLU A 17 9.86 -16.38 12.09
N ARG A 18 8.84 -15.53 12.03
CA ARG A 18 7.47 -15.93 11.71
C ARG A 18 7.03 -15.23 10.44
N ARG A 19 6.29 -15.95 9.58
CA ARG A 19 5.63 -15.36 8.41
C ARG A 19 4.30 -14.77 8.86
N VAL A 20 4.14 -13.48 8.64
CA VAL A 20 3.00 -12.70 9.11
C VAL A 20 2.32 -12.13 7.87
N SER A 21 1.00 -12.33 7.74
CA SER A 21 0.27 -11.77 6.61
C SER A 21 0.19 -10.25 6.73
N TYR A 22 -0.09 -9.55 5.62
CA TYR A 22 -0.35 -8.10 5.66
C TYR A 22 -1.41 -7.73 6.71
N ARG A 23 -2.48 -8.53 6.81
CA ARG A 23 -3.56 -8.32 7.78
C ARG A 23 -3.07 -8.46 9.21
N ASP A 24 -2.17 -9.39 9.49
CA ASP A 24 -1.67 -9.61 10.84
C ASP A 24 -0.62 -8.55 11.23
N PHE A 25 0.13 -8.02 10.26
CA PHE A 25 1.16 -7.00 10.50
C PHE A 25 0.59 -5.58 10.61
N TYR A 26 -0.33 -5.21 9.72
CA TYR A 26 -0.92 -3.87 9.67
C TYR A 26 -2.37 -3.80 10.17
N GLY A 27 -3.10 -4.91 10.27
CA GLY A 27 -4.53 -4.92 10.64
C GLY A 27 -4.85 -4.35 12.03
N PRO A 28 -4.00 -4.48 13.06
CA PRO A 28 -4.21 -3.76 14.33
C PRO A 28 -4.08 -2.23 14.17
N MET A 29 -3.28 -1.77 13.20
CA MET A 29 -2.97 -0.35 12.97
C MET A 29 -3.87 0.31 11.90
N ASP A 30 -4.48 -0.50 11.03
CA ASP A 30 -5.24 -0.05 9.87
C ASP A 30 -6.65 -0.66 9.86
N LYS A 31 -7.48 -0.21 10.81
CA LYS A 31 -8.90 -0.54 10.87
C LYS A 31 -9.64 0.08 9.66
N GLY A 32 -9.71 -0.65 8.55
CA GLY A 32 -10.66 -0.37 7.47
C GLY A 32 -10.09 -0.14 6.06
N SER A 33 -8.77 -0.22 5.84
CA SER A 33 -8.17 -0.02 4.52
C SER A 33 -7.50 -1.29 3.97
N ALA A 34 -7.68 -1.56 2.68
CA ALA A 34 -7.05 -2.67 1.98
C ALA A 34 -5.53 -2.48 1.76
N LYS A 35 -5.01 -1.26 1.95
CA LYS A 35 -3.58 -0.90 1.82
C LYS A 35 -3.20 0.12 2.88
N PRO A 36 -1.91 0.26 3.24
CA PRO A 36 -1.52 1.18 4.31
C PRO A 36 -1.94 2.61 3.97
N SER A 37 -2.41 3.36 4.95
CA SER A 37 -2.79 4.77 4.79
C SER A 37 -1.70 5.64 4.13
N PHE A 38 -0.41 5.34 4.32
CA PHE A 38 0.70 6.04 3.66
C PHE A 38 0.85 5.73 2.16
N CYS A 39 0.20 4.69 1.64
CA CYS A 39 0.16 4.38 0.21
C CYS A 39 -0.83 5.28 -0.57
N TYR A 40 -1.62 6.09 0.12
CA TYR A 40 -2.55 7.05 -0.47
C TYR A 40 -2.16 8.48 -0.08
N PRO A 41 -1.17 9.09 -0.77
CA PRO A 41 -0.70 10.43 -0.45
C PRO A 41 -1.81 11.49 -0.51
N GLN A 42 -2.78 11.34 -1.42
CA GLN A 42 -3.97 12.19 -1.48
C GLN A 42 -4.80 12.14 -0.19
N HIS A 43 -5.06 10.96 0.36
CA HIS A 43 -5.87 10.83 1.58
C HIS A 43 -5.24 11.54 2.79
N LYS A 44 -3.90 11.57 2.85
CA LYS A 44 -3.18 12.34 3.87
C LYS A 44 -3.33 13.85 3.63
N GLN A 45 -3.24 14.31 2.38
CA GLN A 45 -3.45 15.71 2.02
C GLN A 45 -4.88 16.17 2.33
N ASP A 46 -5.88 15.38 1.93
CA ASP A 46 -7.30 15.64 2.22
C ASP A 46 -7.54 15.76 3.73
N MET A 47 -6.93 14.88 4.52
CA MET A 47 -7.04 14.92 5.98
C MET A 47 -6.38 16.17 6.59
N ILE A 48 -5.26 16.65 6.03
CA ILE A 48 -4.61 17.90 6.45
C ILE A 48 -5.51 19.09 6.12
N GLU A 49 -6.05 19.16 4.90
CA GLU A 49 -6.94 20.23 4.48
C GLU A 49 -8.22 20.27 5.32
N ASP A 50 -8.81 19.11 5.62
CA ASP A 50 -9.99 19.00 6.47
C ASP A 50 -9.72 19.50 7.89
N ILE A 51 -8.57 19.16 8.46
CA ILE A 51 -8.16 19.65 9.80
C ILE A 51 -8.03 21.18 9.77
N GLN A 52 -7.35 21.75 8.77
CA GLN A 52 -7.18 23.19 8.64
C GLN A 52 -8.51 23.92 8.45
N LYS A 53 -9.43 23.35 7.66
CA LYS A 53 -10.79 23.90 7.48
C LYS A 53 -11.55 23.89 8.81
N MET A 54 -11.50 22.78 9.56
CA MET A 54 -12.18 22.69 10.86
C MET A 54 -11.60 23.64 11.90
N GLU A 55 -10.28 23.83 11.94
CA GLU A 55 -9.62 24.80 12.81
C GLU A 55 -10.11 26.22 12.50
N LYS A 56 -10.08 26.63 11.23
CA LYS A 56 -10.57 27.95 10.81
C LYS A 56 -12.05 28.17 11.13
N VAL A 57 -12.88 27.16 10.95
CA VAL A 57 -14.32 27.25 11.25
C VAL A 57 -14.57 27.37 12.76
N LEU A 58 -13.76 26.71 13.59
CA LEU A 58 -13.82 26.83 15.05
C LEU A 58 -13.26 28.16 15.57
N GLU A 59 -12.19 28.69 14.96
CA GLU A 59 -11.60 29.99 15.31
C GLU A 59 -12.52 31.16 14.97
N ASN A 60 -13.18 31.10 13.81
CA ASN A 60 -14.12 32.13 13.37
C ASN A 60 -15.52 31.99 13.98
N ASP A 61 -15.71 31.05 14.90
CA ASP A 61 -16.97 30.83 15.61
C ASP A 61 -18.20 30.57 14.71
N TYR A 62 -17.97 30.07 13.49
CA TYR A 62 -19.00 29.74 12.50
C TYR A 62 -19.80 28.46 12.82
N ILE A 63 -19.67 27.93 14.03
CA ILE A 63 -20.38 26.74 14.50
C ILE A 63 -21.38 27.13 15.58
N ALA A 64 -22.62 26.67 15.42
CA ALA A 64 -23.66 26.81 16.44
C ALA A 64 -23.15 26.30 17.80
N SER A 65 -23.40 27.08 18.86
CA SER A 65 -22.95 26.82 20.24
C SER A 65 -23.03 25.35 20.68
N GLU A 66 -24.18 24.73 20.44
CA GLU A 66 -24.50 23.35 20.83
C GLU A 66 -23.60 22.29 20.15
N ARG A 67 -23.07 22.59 18.96
CA ARG A 67 -22.23 21.68 18.17
C ARG A 67 -20.73 21.96 18.32
N LYS A 68 -20.34 23.01 19.03
CA LYS A 68 -18.92 23.38 19.21
C LYS A 68 -18.11 22.29 19.92
N MET A 69 -18.70 21.64 20.93
CA MET A 69 -18.01 20.58 21.68
C MET A 69 -17.78 19.34 20.80
N GLU A 70 -18.78 18.92 20.03
CA GLU A 70 -18.67 17.79 19.10
C GLU A 70 -17.62 18.06 18.01
N ALA A 71 -17.61 19.27 17.44
CA ALA A 71 -16.62 19.68 16.45
C ALA A 71 -15.19 19.65 17.00
N LYS A 72 -14.98 20.07 18.26
CA LYS A 72 -13.68 19.98 18.94
C LYS A 72 -13.22 18.54 19.16
N ILE A 73 -14.14 17.64 19.53
CA ILE A 73 -13.84 16.21 19.71
C ILE A 73 -13.41 15.59 18.37
N ARG A 74 -14.19 15.83 17.29
CA ARG A 74 -13.86 15.35 15.95
C ARG A 74 -12.52 15.89 15.44
N LEU A 75 -12.21 17.16 15.70
CA LEU A 75 -10.93 17.76 15.35
C LEU A 75 -9.77 17.05 16.06
N ARG A 76 -9.91 16.77 17.36
CA ARG A 76 -8.90 16.05 18.14
C ARG A 76 -8.65 14.66 17.58
N GLU A 77 -9.71 13.88 17.33
CA GLU A 77 -9.60 12.53 16.77
C GLU A 77 -8.91 12.52 15.39
N ARG A 78 -9.25 13.50 14.53
CA ARG A 78 -8.59 13.65 13.22
C ARG A 78 -7.11 14.00 13.35
N LYS A 79 -6.74 14.88 14.28
CA LYS A 79 -5.33 15.20 14.57
C LYS A 79 -4.56 13.98 15.08
N GLU A 80 -5.14 13.21 15.99
CA GLU A 80 -4.54 11.97 16.50
C GLU A 80 -4.33 10.95 15.37
N ARG A 81 -5.32 10.81 14.48
CA ARG A 81 -5.20 9.93 13.31
C ARG A 81 -4.10 10.40 12.37
N LEU A 82 -4.03 11.69 12.05
CA LEU A 82 -2.97 12.26 11.20
C LEU A 82 -1.57 12.04 11.83
N LYS A 83 -1.45 12.18 13.15
CA LYS A 83 -0.20 11.90 13.88
C LYS A 83 0.21 10.44 13.72
N SER A 84 -0.72 9.51 13.89
CA SER A 84 -0.48 8.08 13.69
C SER A 84 -0.03 7.77 12.26
N ILE A 85 -0.66 8.36 11.25
CA ILE A 85 -0.26 8.20 9.84
C ILE A 85 1.18 8.70 9.61
N ASN A 86 1.52 9.88 10.16
CA ASN A 86 2.87 10.43 10.05
C ASN A 86 3.94 9.55 10.71
N GLU A 87 3.64 8.97 11.88
CA GLU A 87 4.54 8.05 12.58
C GLU A 87 4.73 6.75 11.80
N GLN A 88 3.65 6.18 11.27
CA GLN A 88 3.70 5.00 10.41
C GLN A 88 4.54 5.26 9.15
N GLU A 89 4.36 6.40 8.50
CA GLU A 89 5.14 6.78 7.32
C GLU A 89 6.63 6.93 7.66
N LYS A 90 6.96 7.55 8.80
CA LYS A 90 8.36 7.67 9.26
C LYS A 90 8.98 6.30 9.50
N THR A 91 8.27 5.40 10.18
CA THR A 91 8.74 4.03 10.46
C THR A 91 8.93 3.24 9.15
N ALA A 92 7.97 3.32 8.23
CA ALA A 92 8.06 2.68 6.93
C ALA A 92 9.25 3.21 6.10
N LYS A 93 9.46 4.53 6.09
CA LYS A 93 10.62 5.16 5.42
C LYS A 93 11.95 4.70 6.01
N LYS A 94 12.07 4.61 7.34
CA LYS A 94 13.27 4.08 8.00
C LYS A 94 13.56 2.65 7.57
N LEU A 95 12.56 1.77 7.67
CA LEU A 95 12.69 0.35 7.32
C LEU A 95 13.04 0.16 5.84
N PHE A 96 12.49 0.99 4.95
CA PHE A 96 12.86 0.97 3.54
C PHE A 96 14.31 1.42 3.31
N ASN A 97 14.74 2.51 3.94
CA ASN A 97 16.10 3.04 3.78
C ASN A 97 17.16 2.10 4.35
N GLU A 98 16.91 1.48 5.51
CA GLU A 98 17.82 0.52 6.16
C GLU A 98 18.00 -0.78 5.37
N HIS A 99 17.06 -1.10 4.48
CA HIS A 99 17.08 -2.33 3.68
C HIS A 99 17.02 -2.08 2.17
N LYS A 100 17.33 -0.85 1.73
CA LYS A 100 17.13 -0.39 0.36
C LYS A 100 17.74 -1.34 -0.69
N ASP A 101 18.97 -1.79 -0.46
CA ASP A 101 19.67 -2.69 -1.38
C ASP A 101 19.04 -4.08 -1.45
N LYS A 102 18.56 -4.62 -0.31
CA LYS A 102 17.85 -5.90 -0.28
C LYS A 102 16.51 -5.81 -0.99
N TRP A 103 15.80 -4.69 -0.85
CA TRP A 103 14.52 -4.47 -1.52
C TRP A 103 14.68 -4.27 -3.03
N MET A 104 15.65 -3.46 -3.46
CA MET A 104 15.97 -3.26 -4.87
C MET A 104 16.43 -4.56 -5.51
N GLY A 105 17.35 -5.30 -4.88
CA GLY A 105 17.80 -6.59 -5.38
C GLY A 105 16.67 -7.64 -5.44
N ARG A 106 15.75 -7.66 -4.47
CA ARG A 106 14.57 -8.55 -4.52
C ARG A 106 13.58 -8.14 -5.62
N ARG A 107 13.40 -6.85 -5.85
CA ARG A 107 12.55 -6.33 -6.94
C ARG A 107 13.12 -6.70 -8.30
N GLU A 108 14.43 -6.57 -8.49
CA GLU A 108 15.10 -6.96 -9.72
C GLU A 108 14.99 -8.46 -9.98
N LYS A 109 15.26 -9.29 -8.96
CA LYS A 109 15.09 -10.76 -9.06
C LYS A 109 13.66 -11.14 -9.44
N LEU A 110 12.66 -10.54 -8.79
CA LEU A 110 11.25 -10.79 -9.12
C LEU A 110 10.90 -10.30 -10.53
N ALA A 111 11.42 -9.14 -10.95
CA ALA A 111 11.20 -8.65 -12.31
C ALA A 111 11.82 -9.59 -13.36
N GLU A 112 12.98 -10.19 -13.06
CA GLU A 112 13.64 -11.17 -13.92
C GLU A 112 12.89 -12.52 -13.95
N GLU A 113 12.38 -13.00 -12.82
CA GLU A 113 11.53 -14.20 -12.77
C GLU A 113 10.22 -14.01 -13.53
N ILE A 114 9.59 -12.85 -13.39
CA ILE A 114 8.37 -12.48 -14.12
C ILE A 114 8.66 -12.36 -15.62
N SER A 115 9.77 -11.73 -16.01
CA SER A 115 10.11 -11.58 -17.44
C SER A 115 10.40 -12.91 -18.11
N LYS A 116 10.93 -13.90 -17.39
CA LYS A 116 11.14 -15.27 -17.90
C LYS A 116 9.85 -16.06 -18.06
N THR A 117 8.84 -15.78 -17.25
CA THR A 117 7.59 -16.56 -17.21
C THR A 117 6.43 -15.92 -17.97
N MET A 118 6.46 -14.60 -18.17
CA MET A 118 5.42 -13.87 -18.87
C MET A 118 5.79 -13.66 -20.34
N PRO A 119 4.84 -13.85 -21.27
CA PRO A 119 5.07 -13.51 -22.67
C PRO A 119 5.31 -12.01 -22.82
N SER A 120 6.24 -11.64 -23.69
CA SER A 120 6.51 -10.24 -24.01
C SER A 120 5.26 -9.54 -24.55
N ARG A 121 5.19 -8.22 -24.39
CA ARG A 121 4.04 -7.42 -24.88
C ARG A 121 3.77 -7.64 -26.37
N ASP A 122 4.82 -7.83 -27.16
CA ASP A 122 4.71 -8.13 -28.59
C ASP A 122 4.20 -9.54 -28.86
N ALA A 123 4.59 -10.53 -28.05
CA ALA A 123 4.05 -11.89 -28.14
C ALA A 123 2.54 -11.90 -27.83
N VAL A 124 2.11 -11.15 -26.82
CA VAL A 124 0.68 -10.96 -26.51
C VAL A 124 -0.05 -10.26 -27.66
N LYS A 125 0.54 -9.21 -28.23
CA LYS A 125 -0.05 -8.47 -29.36
C LYS A 125 -0.19 -9.36 -30.61
N LYS A 126 0.81 -10.18 -30.93
CA LYS A 126 0.76 -11.13 -32.05
C LYS A 126 -0.32 -12.20 -31.83
N ARG A 127 -0.48 -12.71 -30.60
CA ARG A 127 -1.58 -13.64 -30.26
C ARG A 127 -2.96 -13.00 -30.39
N ILE A 128 -3.11 -11.72 -30.07
CA ILE A 128 -4.39 -11.00 -30.25
C ILE A 128 -4.71 -10.80 -31.73
N VAL A 129 -3.72 -10.34 -32.52
CA VAL A 129 -3.92 -10.01 -33.94
C VAL A 129 -4.11 -11.26 -34.81
N ASN A 130 -3.42 -12.37 -34.51
CA ASN A 130 -3.52 -13.58 -35.31
C ASN A 130 -3.37 -14.88 -34.48
N PRO A 131 -4.38 -15.23 -33.66
CA PRO A 131 -4.27 -16.30 -32.66
C PRO A 131 -4.05 -17.68 -33.27
N PHE A 132 -4.72 -17.99 -34.38
CA PHE A 132 -4.68 -19.32 -35.00
C PHE A 132 -3.31 -19.68 -35.58
N SER A 133 -2.64 -18.72 -36.21
CA SER A 133 -1.31 -18.95 -36.81
C SER A 133 -0.22 -19.09 -35.74
N VAL A 134 -0.33 -18.33 -34.65
CA VAL A 134 0.57 -18.45 -33.49
C VAL A 134 0.38 -19.80 -32.79
N LEU A 135 -0.85 -20.22 -32.50
CA LEU A 135 -1.15 -21.52 -31.89
C LEU A 135 -0.67 -22.70 -32.74
N LYS A 136 -0.74 -22.59 -34.07
CA LYS A 136 -0.25 -23.63 -34.98
C LYS A 136 1.28 -23.76 -34.92
N LYS A 137 2.01 -22.64 -34.89
CA LYS A 137 3.47 -22.62 -34.75
C LYS A 137 3.92 -23.20 -33.40
N GLU A 138 3.30 -22.75 -32.31
CA GLU A 138 3.56 -23.23 -30.95
C GLU A 138 3.31 -24.75 -30.82
N LYS A 139 2.21 -25.26 -31.42
CA LYS A 139 1.93 -26.72 -31.42
C LYS A 139 2.87 -27.53 -32.31
N SER A 140 3.39 -26.95 -33.39
CA SER A 140 4.29 -27.64 -34.31
C SER A 140 5.73 -27.74 -33.81
N GLY A 141 6.09 -27.09 -32.69
CA GLY A 141 7.47 -27.04 -32.20
C GLY A 141 8.44 -26.32 -33.15
N LEU A 142 7.90 -25.56 -34.09
CA LEU A 142 8.67 -24.72 -35.01
C LEU A 142 8.86 -23.35 -34.35
N GLU A 143 9.79 -23.29 -33.40
CA GLU A 143 10.44 -22.04 -33.00
C GLU A 143 11.74 -21.85 -33.78
#